data_AF-A0AA88X6J2-F1
#
_entry.id   AF-A0AA88X6J2-F1
#
_cell.length_a   1.000
_cell.length_b   1.000
_cell.length_c   1.000
_cell.angle_alpha   90.00
_cell.angle_beta   90.00
_cell.angle_gamma   90.00
#
_symmetry.space_group_name_H-M   'P 1'
#
loop_
_entity.id
_entity.type
_entity.pdbx_description
1 polymer ?
#
loop_
_entity_poly.entity_id
_entity_poly.type
_entity_poly.pdbx_seq_one_letter_code
_entity_poly.pdbx_strand_id
1 'polypeptide(L)'
;MAMHERESQLPQIELVIDQTPDKLAENQRGIFKDFVSPILERFHAGYFRISLSLCSQALLWKTLGEPSEDAHAFRRMLRMLPSTTAFILLWSLALFALVSLSLLYILRCYFLFDMVKSEFLDHVGVNYLFAPWISWLLLLQSTPFFTAKAPYYFVLWWVFVVPIIVLDVKIYGQWFTKGKRFLSTVANPTSQLSVIGNLVGARVAAEMGWKESAICMFSLGMVHYLVLFVTLYQRLSGRNCLPAMLRPVFFLFFAAPSMASLAWDSISGTFDNPSKMLFFLSLFLFLSLVSRPALFKKSMKKFTVAWWAYSFPLTVLALSAAEYAQEVNGSIAHVLMLFLSALSVLVSLALMVFTALNTNLLLPTEDEILSPNIGSSAAIDAIALTPTV
;
A
#
# COMPACT_ATOMS: atom_id res chain seq x y z
N MET A 1 43.92 86.10 -2.42
CA MET A 1 45.10 85.22 -2.52
C MET A 1 44.61 83.82 -2.24
N ALA A 2 44.52 83.02 -3.30
CA ALA A 2 44.01 81.66 -3.29
C ALA A 2 44.98 80.71 -2.59
N MET A 3 44.46 79.67 -1.95
CA MET A 3 45.20 78.42 -1.78
C MET A 3 44.23 77.26 -2.06
N HIS A 4 44.63 76.46 -3.04
CA HIS A 4 43.83 75.51 -3.82
C HIS A 4 44.37 74.10 -3.54
N GLU A 5 43.44 73.14 -3.45
CA GLU A 5 43.57 71.72 -3.81
C GLU A 5 44.67 70.84 -3.16
N ARG A 6 44.31 69.66 -2.66
CA ARG A 6 44.01 68.46 -3.50
C ARG A 6 43.70 67.25 -2.59
N GLU A 7 42.44 66.83 -2.47
CA GLU A 7 42.10 65.52 -1.91
C GLU A 7 42.08 64.47 -3.02
N SER A 8 42.82 63.39 -2.83
CA SER A 8 42.94 62.26 -3.74
C SER A 8 41.66 61.43 -3.76
N GLN A 9 41.00 61.36 -4.92
CA GLN A 9 39.92 60.40 -5.17
C GLN A 9 40.46 58.97 -5.23
N LEU A 10 40.06 58.11 -4.30
CA LEU A 10 40.12 56.66 -4.47
C LEU A 10 38.80 56.17 -5.08
N PRO A 11 38.84 55.29 -6.10
CA PRO A 11 37.62 54.78 -6.73
C PRO A 11 36.86 53.85 -5.75
N GLN A 12 35.62 54.21 -5.42
CA GLN A 12 34.69 53.28 -4.78
C GLN A 12 34.32 52.19 -5.79
N ILE A 13 34.75 50.96 -5.52
CA ILE A 13 34.29 49.77 -6.24
C ILE A 13 32.89 49.47 -5.71
N GLU A 14 31.86 49.81 -6.49
CA GLU A 14 30.48 49.43 -6.23
C GLU A 14 30.35 47.92 -6.49
N LEU A 15 30.31 47.15 -5.41
CA LEU A 15 30.16 45.70 -5.44
C LEU A 15 28.67 45.40 -5.68
N VAL A 16 28.29 45.30 -6.95
CA VAL A 16 26.96 44.84 -7.36
C VAL A 16 26.83 43.37 -6.94
N ILE A 17 26.18 43.14 -5.81
CA ILE A 17 25.78 41.79 -5.37
C ILE A 17 24.65 41.37 -6.31
N ASP A 18 24.97 40.46 -7.23
CA ASP A 18 24.02 39.89 -8.18
C ASP A 18 22.86 39.21 -7.41
N GLN A 19 21.65 39.77 -7.50
CA GLN A 19 20.41 39.32 -6.82
C GLN A 19 19.80 38.04 -7.44
N THR A 20 20.57 37.32 -8.25
CA THR A 20 20.14 36.09 -8.93
C THR A 20 19.77 34.93 -8.00
N PRO A 21 20.41 34.68 -6.83
CA PRO A 21 20.04 33.53 -6.00
C PRO A 21 18.69 33.71 -5.28
N ASP A 22 18.34 34.94 -4.87
CA ASP A 22 17.07 35.21 -4.18
C ASP A 22 15.86 35.08 -5.11
N LYS A 23 15.97 35.53 -6.36
CA LYS A 23 14.89 35.37 -7.36
C LYS A 23 14.66 33.91 -7.75
N LEU A 24 15.72 33.10 -7.81
CA LEU A 24 15.58 31.66 -8.09
C LEU A 24 14.93 30.95 -6.90
N ALA A 25 15.30 31.30 -5.66
CA ALA A 25 14.72 30.74 -4.45
C ALA A 25 13.24 31.16 -4.27
N GLU A 26 12.88 32.41 -4.57
CA GLU A 26 11.49 32.88 -4.56
C GLU A 26 10.65 32.19 -5.64
N ASN A 27 11.19 32.04 -6.86
CA ASN A 27 10.47 31.37 -7.95
C ASN A 27 10.28 29.87 -7.67
N GLN A 28 11.29 29.19 -7.10
CA GLN A 28 11.15 27.81 -6.63
C GLN A 28 10.14 27.68 -5.48
N ARG A 29 10.08 28.65 -4.57
CA ARG A 29 9.11 28.68 -3.47
C ARG A 29 7.69 28.93 -3.98
N GLY A 30 7.52 29.74 -5.02
CA GLY A 30 6.25 29.96 -5.72
C GLY A 30 5.75 28.68 -6.40
N ILE A 31 6.56 28.05 -7.25
CA ILE A 31 6.22 26.77 -7.91
C ILE A 31 5.88 25.67 -6.90
N PHE A 32 6.65 25.58 -5.80
CA PHE A 32 6.39 24.63 -4.74
C PHE A 32 5.03 24.86 -4.06
N LYS A 33 4.72 26.13 -3.74
CA LYS A 33 3.48 26.50 -3.05
C LYS A 33 2.25 26.33 -3.95
N ASP A 34 2.36 26.71 -5.21
CA ASP A 34 1.21 26.76 -6.12
C ASP A 34 0.89 25.39 -6.74
N PHE A 35 1.90 24.54 -6.97
CA PHE A 35 1.70 23.25 -7.64
C PHE A 35 1.91 22.03 -6.74
N VAL A 36 2.94 22.05 -5.89
CA VAL A 36 3.32 20.87 -5.08
C VAL A 36 2.48 20.77 -3.81
N SER A 37 2.22 21.88 -3.09
CA SER A 37 1.41 21.89 -1.86
C SER A 37 0.03 21.23 -2.03
N PRO A 38 -0.81 21.60 -3.01
CA PRO A 38 -2.17 21.04 -3.11
C PRO A 38 -2.18 19.54 -3.43
N ILE A 39 -1.24 19.07 -4.25
CA ILE A 39 -1.08 17.64 -4.57
C ILE A 39 -0.69 16.87 -3.30
N LEU A 40 0.25 17.42 -2.53
CA LEU A 40 0.82 16.81 -1.33
C LEU A 40 -0.15 16.84 -0.14
N GLU A 41 -1.06 17.81 -0.11
CA GLU A 41 -2.18 17.88 0.84
C GLU A 41 -3.23 16.79 0.59
N ARG A 42 -3.58 16.52 -0.68
CA ARG A 42 -4.55 15.48 -1.05
C ARG A 42 -3.98 14.06 -0.96
N PHE A 43 -2.68 13.89 -1.18
CA PHE A 43 -2.02 12.59 -1.13
C PHE A 43 -1.98 12.02 0.29
N HIS A 44 -2.20 10.71 0.46
CA HIS A 44 -2.13 10.03 1.76
C HIS A 44 -1.63 8.58 1.62
N ALA A 45 -1.23 7.92 2.72
CA ALA A 45 -0.64 6.58 2.68
C ALA A 45 -1.57 5.52 2.07
N GLY A 46 -2.89 5.71 2.13
CA GLY A 46 -3.87 4.84 1.44
C GLY A 46 -3.67 4.68 -0.07
N TYR A 47 -2.94 5.57 -0.76
CA TYR A 47 -2.61 5.44 -2.18
C TYR A 47 -1.63 4.29 -2.46
N PHE A 48 -0.83 3.87 -1.48
CA PHE A 48 0.09 2.74 -1.63
C PHE A 48 -0.62 1.42 -1.92
N ARG A 49 -1.95 1.32 -1.76
CA ARG A 49 -2.74 0.18 -2.26
C ARG A 49 -2.55 -0.08 -3.75
N ILE A 50 -2.31 0.96 -4.55
CA ILE A 50 -2.02 0.86 -5.98
C ILE A 50 -0.72 0.07 -6.16
N SER A 51 0.37 0.55 -5.54
CA SER A 51 1.66 -0.15 -5.58
C SER A 51 1.59 -1.56 -5.03
N LEU A 52 0.85 -1.77 -3.93
CA LEU A 52 0.69 -3.06 -3.28
C LEU A 52 0.05 -4.08 -4.22
N SER A 53 -1.00 -3.64 -4.93
CA SER A 53 -1.63 -4.46 -5.96
C SER A 53 -0.69 -4.74 -7.14
N LEU A 54 -0.04 -3.71 -7.71
CA LEU A 54 0.83 -3.89 -8.86
C LEU A 54 2.02 -4.81 -8.55
N CYS A 55 2.64 -4.67 -7.38
CA CYS A 55 3.74 -5.53 -6.94
C CYS A 55 3.26 -6.98 -6.73
N SER A 56 2.07 -7.18 -6.16
CA SER A 56 1.51 -8.53 -6.04
C SER A 56 1.18 -9.16 -7.39
N GLN A 57 0.73 -8.38 -8.37
CA GLN A 57 0.47 -8.85 -9.74
C GLN A 57 1.77 -9.26 -10.44
N ALA A 58 2.83 -8.47 -10.30
CA ALA A 58 4.15 -8.86 -10.80
C ALA A 58 4.62 -10.19 -10.19
N LEU A 59 4.41 -10.39 -8.88
CA LEU A 59 4.72 -11.66 -8.21
C LEU A 59 3.88 -12.83 -8.71
N LEU A 60 2.57 -12.63 -8.95
CA LEU A 60 1.70 -13.64 -9.55
C LEU A 60 2.21 -14.06 -10.93
N TRP A 61 2.57 -13.09 -11.78
CA TRP A 61 3.08 -13.38 -13.12
C TRP A 61 4.41 -14.13 -13.09
N LYS A 62 5.32 -13.77 -12.17
CA LYS A 62 6.55 -14.54 -11.94
C LYS A 62 6.25 -15.99 -11.56
N THR A 63 5.38 -16.19 -10.56
CA THR A 63 5.03 -17.53 -10.04
C THR A 63 4.37 -18.40 -11.11
N LEU A 64 3.53 -17.82 -11.97
CA LEU A 64 2.90 -18.53 -13.08
C LEU A 64 3.87 -18.83 -14.25
N GLY A 65 4.91 -18.02 -14.40
CA GLY A 65 5.94 -18.19 -15.43
C GLY A 65 7.04 -19.20 -15.08
N GLU A 66 7.22 -19.54 -13.80
CA GLU A 66 8.29 -20.43 -13.36
C GLU A 66 8.11 -21.88 -13.88
N PRO A 67 9.19 -22.50 -14.40
CA PRO A 67 9.16 -23.87 -14.90
C PRO A 67 8.96 -24.84 -13.74
N SER A 68 8.02 -25.75 -13.94
CA SER A 68 7.75 -26.93 -13.12
C SER A 68 7.83 -28.14 -14.03
N GLU A 69 8.60 -29.14 -13.61
CA GLU A 69 8.98 -30.33 -14.40
C GLU A 69 7.75 -31.21 -14.74
N ASP A 70 6.71 -31.21 -13.90
CA ASP A 70 5.48 -32.00 -14.06
C ASP A 70 4.24 -31.17 -14.45
N ALA A 71 4.44 -30.09 -15.20
CA ALA A 71 3.34 -29.15 -15.43
C ALA A 71 2.19 -29.72 -16.29
N HIS A 72 1.05 -29.86 -15.62
CA HIS A 72 -0.27 -30.15 -16.18
C HIS A 72 -0.59 -29.24 -17.37
N ALA A 73 -1.37 -29.73 -18.34
CA ALA A 73 -1.66 -29.03 -19.61
C ALA A 73 -2.14 -27.57 -19.44
N PHE A 74 -2.96 -27.30 -18.41
CA PHE A 74 -3.46 -25.96 -18.11
C PHE A 74 -2.35 -24.97 -17.72
N ARG A 75 -1.36 -25.40 -16.94
CA ARG A 75 -0.23 -24.53 -16.55
C ARG A 75 0.68 -24.28 -17.75
N ARG A 76 0.85 -25.27 -18.63
CA ARG A 76 1.59 -25.12 -19.89
C ARG A 76 0.93 -24.13 -20.84
N MET A 77 -0.39 -24.18 -20.96
CA MET A 77 -1.16 -23.16 -21.69
C MET A 77 -1.00 -21.80 -21.04
N LEU A 78 -1.07 -21.72 -19.70
CA LEU A 78 -0.91 -20.46 -18.99
C LEU A 78 0.49 -19.86 -19.18
N ARG A 79 1.56 -20.66 -19.28
CA ARG A 79 2.91 -20.16 -19.59
C ARG A 79 3.00 -19.45 -20.94
N MET A 80 2.12 -19.77 -21.89
CA MET A 80 2.07 -19.07 -23.17
C MET A 80 1.46 -17.67 -23.04
N LEU A 81 0.77 -17.34 -21.93
CA LEU A 81 0.18 -16.02 -21.69
C LEU A 81 1.18 -14.97 -21.15
N PRO A 82 1.99 -15.22 -20.10
CA PRO A 82 3.06 -14.32 -19.70
C PRO A 82 4.20 -14.37 -20.71
N SER A 83 4.20 -13.47 -21.68
CA SER A 83 5.45 -13.16 -22.36
C SER A 83 6.42 -12.58 -21.32
N THR A 84 7.68 -13.00 -21.34
CA THR A 84 8.74 -12.42 -20.48
C THR A 84 8.74 -10.89 -20.56
N THR A 85 8.45 -10.36 -21.75
CA THR A 85 8.24 -8.93 -22.01
C THR A 85 7.10 -8.34 -21.18
N ALA A 86 5.91 -8.95 -21.18
CA ALA A 86 4.77 -8.44 -20.42
C ALA A 86 5.02 -8.49 -18.90
N PHE A 87 5.70 -9.53 -18.41
CA PHE A 87 6.14 -9.59 -17.01
C PHE A 87 7.11 -8.44 -16.67
N ILE A 88 8.13 -8.21 -17.48
CA ILE A 88 9.11 -7.13 -17.26
C ILE A 88 8.42 -5.76 -17.32
N LEU A 89 7.48 -5.55 -18.25
CA LEU A 89 6.69 -4.32 -18.34
C LEU A 89 5.80 -4.10 -17.11
N LEU A 90 5.15 -5.15 -16.62
CA LEU A 90 4.33 -5.07 -15.41
C LEU A 90 5.20 -4.79 -14.18
N TRP A 91 6.35 -5.44 -14.07
CA TRP A 91 7.31 -5.23 -12.99
C TRP A 91 7.88 -3.81 -13.02
N SER A 92 8.25 -3.29 -14.20
CA SER A 92 8.77 -1.93 -14.34
C SER A 92 7.72 -0.87 -14.04
N LEU A 93 6.46 -1.11 -14.44
CA LEU A 93 5.33 -0.27 -14.06
C LEU A 93 5.10 -0.28 -12.55
N ALA A 94 5.16 -1.45 -11.90
CA ALA A 94 5.04 -1.58 -10.45
C ALA A 94 6.16 -0.83 -9.72
N LEU A 95 7.41 -0.97 -10.18
CA LEU A 95 8.56 -0.23 -9.66
C LEU A 95 8.36 1.28 -9.83
N PHE A 96 8.01 1.73 -11.03
CA PHE A 96 7.80 3.15 -11.32
C PHE A 96 6.72 3.76 -10.43
N ALA A 97 5.58 3.08 -10.29
CA ALA A 97 4.49 3.52 -9.41
C ALA A 97 4.93 3.55 -7.94
N LEU A 98 5.62 2.52 -7.46
CA LEU A 98 6.08 2.42 -6.08
C LEU A 98 7.14 3.50 -5.75
N VAL A 99 8.10 3.72 -6.62
CA VAL A 99 9.11 4.78 -6.48
C VAL A 99 8.44 6.15 -6.48
N SER A 100 7.55 6.42 -7.44
CA SER A 100 6.85 7.71 -7.52
C SER A 100 6.02 8.00 -6.26
N LEU A 101 5.26 7.02 -5.77
CA LEU A 101 4.48 7.17 -4.54
C LEU A 101 5.36 7.32 -3.30
N SER A 102 6.49 6.59 -3.23
CA SER A 102 7.47 6.71 -2.15
C SER A 102 8.11 8.10 -2.13
N LEU A 103 8.51 8.63 -3.29
CA LEU A 103 9.04 9.98 -3.41
C LEU A 103 8.01 11.01 -2.97
N LEU A 104 6.77 10.94 -3.47
CA LEU A 104 5.70 11.84 -3.04
C LEU A 104 5.47 11.80 -1.52
N TYR A 105 5.52 10.61 -0.91
CA TYR A 105 5.36 10.49 0.54
C TYR A 105 6.56 11.05 1.31
N ILE A 106 7.79 10.87 0.82
CA ILE A 106 9.01 11.45 1.40
C ILE A 106 8.95 12.99 1.32
N LEU A 107 8.55 13.54 0.18
CA LEU A 107 8.31 14.98 0.05
C LEU A 107 7.27 15.45 1.06
N ARG A 108 6.18 14.68 1.25
CA ARG A 108 5.14 15.00 2.24
C ARG A 108 5.67 14.99 3.67
N CYS A 109 6.54 14.05 4.01
CA CYS A 109 7.22 14.01 5.31
C CYS A 109 8.10 15.26 5.53
N TYR A 110 8.79 15.72 4.49
CA TYR A 110 9.69 16.87 4.57
C TYR A 110 8.94 18.21 4.65
N PHE A 111 7.92 18.40 3.80
CA PHE A 111 7.25 19.70 3.67
C PHE A 111 5.97 19.83 4.52
N LEU A 112 5.28 18.73 4.83
CA LEU A 112 3.96 18.72 5.45
C LEU A 112 3.91 17.75 6.64
N PHE A 113 4.94 17.81 7.49
CA PHE A 113 5.12 16.91 8.63
C PHE A 113 3.92 16.87 9.58
N ASP A 114 3.26 18.00 9.82
CA ASP A 114 2.10 18.07 10.72
C ASP A 114 0.92 17.20 10.22
N MET A 115 0.73 17.10 8.91
CA MET A 115 -0.28 16.21 8.34
C MET A 115 0.12 14.75 8.42
N VAL A 116 1.41 14.43 8.24
CA VAL A 116 1.92 13.06 8.44
C VAL A 116 1.76 12.64 9.89
N LYS A 117 2.01 13.55 10.84
CA LYS A 117 1.78 13.32 12.27
C LYS A 117 0.30 13.10 12.57
N SER A 118 -0.60 13.88 11.98
CA SER A 118 -2.05 13.68 12.08
C SER A 118 -2.45 12.29 11.56
N GLU A 119 -1.95 11.89 10.38
CA GLU A 119 -2.18 10.57 9.78
C GLU A 119 -1.65 9.43 10.65
N PHE A 120 -0.49 9.63 11.30
CA PHE A 120 0.14 8.66 12.19
C PHE A 120 -0.58 8.51 13.54
N LEU A 121 -1.34 9.52 13.96
CA LEU A 121 -2.19 9.49 15.15
C LEU A 121 -3.59 8.96 14.85
N ASP A 122 -4.03 9.02 13.59
CA ASP A 122 -5.28 8.43 13.16
C ASP A 122 -5.24 6.89 13.18
N HIS A 123 -6.26 6.30 13.78
CA HIS A 123 -6.43 4.85 13.96
C HIS A 123 -6.57 4.05 12.65
N VAL A 124 -6.97 4.69 11.54
CA VAL A 124 -7.12 4.06 10.23
C VAL A 124 -5.90 4.39 9.36
N GLY A 125 -5.48 5.66 9.33
CA GLY A 125 -4.33 6.17 8.59
C GLY A 125 -3.02 5.44 8.90
N VAL A 126 -2.72 5.23 10.18
CA VAL A 126 -1.49 4.56 10.62
C VAL A 126 -1.31 3.16 10.02
N ASN A 127 -2.40 2.42 9.78
CA ASN A 127 -2.32 1.07 9.22
C ASN A 127 -1.91 1.07 7.74
N TYR A 128 -2.10 2.16 7.00
CA TYR A 128 -1.60 2.23 5.62
C TYR A 128 -0.09 2.50 5.53
N LEU A 129 0.56 2.89 6.63
CA LEU A 129 2.01 3.06 6.66
C LEU A 129 2.78 1.74 6.51
N PHE A 130 2.12 0.60 6.69
CA PHE A 130 2.68 -0.70 6.35
C PHE A 130 2.75 -0.94 4.82
N ALA A 131 1.79 -0.38 4.06
CA ALA A 131 1.64 -0.69 2.64
C ALA A 131 2.89 -0.40 1.79
N PRO A 132 3.61 0.73 1.93
CA PRO A 132 4.86 0.97 1.20
C PRO A 132 5.88 -0.15 1.38
N TRP A 133 6.10 -0.58 2.62
CA TRP A 133 7.10 -1.59 2.97
C TRP A 133 6.71 -2.97 2.47
N ILE A 134 5.42 -3.30 2.54
CA ILE A 134 4.88 -4.55 1.97
C ILE A 134 5.07 -4.55 0.45
N SER A 135 4.75 -3.45 -0.23
CA SER A 135 4.95 -3.33 -1.68
C SER A 135 6.41 -3.54 -2.07
N TRP A 136 7.36 -2.94 -1.32
CA TRP A 136 8.79 -3.13 -1.54
C TRP A 136 9.22 -4.59 -1.38
N LEU A 137 8.72 -5.29 -0.35
CA LEU A 137 9.01 -6.73 -0.14
C LEU A 137 8.40 -7.62 -1.24
N LEU A 138 7.20 -7.31 -1.74
CA LEU A 138 6.58 -8.05 -2.85
C LEU A 138 7.32 -7.81 -4.17
N LEU A 139 7.78 -6.57 -4.41
CA LEU A 139 8.57 -6.23 -5.58
C LEU A 139 9.95 -6.90 -5.53
N LEU A 140 10.54 -6.99 -4.34
CA LEU A 140 11.79 -7.71 -4.08
C LEU A 140 11.65 -9.21 -4.41
N GLN A 141 10.56 -9.86 -4.00
CA GLN A 141 10.28 -11.26 -4.36
C GLN A 141 10.13 -11.47 -5.87
N SER A 142 9.56 -10.49 -6.57
CA SER A 142 9.32 -10.56 -8.02
C SER A 142 10.48 -10.04 -8.88
N THR A 143 11.61 -9.66 -8.29
CA THR A 143 12.74 -9.11 -9.06
C THR A 143 13.28 -10.11 -10.11
N PRO A 144 13.49 -9.68 -11.38
CA PRO A 144 14.11 -10.51 -12.40
C PRO A 144 15.65 -10.47 -12.36
N PHE A 145 16.25 -9.55 -11.61
CA PHE A 145 17.66 -9.19 -11.76
C PHE A 145 18.61 -9.99 -10.86
N PHE A 146 18.15 -10.45 -9.70
CA PHE A 146 19.00 -11.10 -8.72
C PHE A 146 18.22 -12.14 -7.90
N THR A 147 18.94 -13.12 -7.36
CA THR A 147 18.35 -14.22 -6.59
C THR A 147 18.31 -13.90 -5.10
N ALA A 148 17.46 -14.61 -4.35
CA ALA A 148 17.30 -14.44 -2.90
C ALA A 148 18.59 -14.65 -2.09
N LYS A 149 19.62 -15.27 -2.68
CA LYS A 149 20.92 -15.54 -2.05
C LYS A 149 21.93 -14.40 -2.22
N ALA A 150 21.60 -13.34 -2.95
CA ALA A 150 22.51 -12.21 -3.17
C ALA A 150 22.63 -11.33 -1.89
N PRO A 151 23.83 -10.78 -1.58
CA PRO A 151 24.03 -9.97 -0.37
C PRO A 151 23.18 -8.69 -0.36
N TYR A 152 22.88 -8.11 -1.51
CA TYR A 152 22.00 -6.93 -1.62
C TYR A 152 20.55 -7.25 -1.25
N TYR A 153 20.09 -8.48 -1.53
CA TYR A 153 18.75 -8.93 -1.19
C TYR A 153 18.55 -8.92 0.34
N PHE A 154 19.57 -9.32 1.08
CA PHE A 154 19.61 -9.28 2.54
C PHE A 154 19.51 -7.86 3.11
N VAL A 155 20.30 -6.92 2.57
CA VAL A 155 20.27 -5.53 3.02
C VAL A 155 18.90 -4.90 2.76
N LEU A 156 18.35 -5.11 1.56
CA LEU A 156 17.02 -4.61 1.19
C LEU A 156 15.92 -5.17 2.10
N TRP A 157 15.99 -6.46 2.45
CA TRP A 157 15.03 -7.05 3.38
C TRP A 157 15.03 -6.35 4.73
N TRP A 158 16.20 -6.10 5.32
CA TRP A 158 16.30 -5.36 6.59
C TRP A 158 15.74 -3.94 6.49
N VAL A 159 16.06 -3.23 5.42
CA VAL A 159 15.56 -1.86 5.16
C VAL A 159 14.03 -1.84 5.12
N PHE A 160 13.40 -2.87 4.56
CA PHE A 160 11.94 -2.92 4.45
C PHE A 160 11.23 -3.52 5.68
N VAL A 161 11.87 -4.44 6.40
CA VAL A 161 11.27 -5.11 7.56
C VAL A 161 11.39 -4.29 8.85
N VAL A 162 12.48 -3.55 9.05
CA VAL A 162 12.64 -2.73 10.28
C VAL A 162 11.47 -1.76 10.48
N PRO A 163 11.01 -1.01 9.47
CA PRO A 163 9.83 -0.15 9.64
C PRO A 163 8.54 -0.90 9.99
N ILE A 164 8.35 -2.12 9.46
CA ILE A 164 7.20 -2.97 9.80
C ILE A 164 7.25 -3.32 11.29
N ILE A 165 8.39 -3.80 11.78
CA ILE A 165 8.58 -4.16 13.19
C ILE A 165 8.41 -2.94 14.11
N VAL A 166 8.95 -1.77 13.73
CA VAL A 166 8.79 -0.53 14.50
C VAL A 166 7.32 -0.11 14.60
N LEU A 167 6.58 -0.17 13.48
CA LEU A 167 5.16 0.11 13.45
C LEU A 167 4.36 -0.90 14.29
N ASP A 168 4.73 -2.18 14.23
CA ASP A 168 4.14 -3.23 15.04
C ASP A 168 4.35 -2.94 16.53
N VAL A 169 5.59 -2.75 16.98
CA VAL A 169 5.89 -2.47 18.39
C VAL A 169 5.11 -1.26 18.88
N LYS A 170 4.96 -0.21 18.06
CA LYS A 170 4.14 0.96 18.42
C LYS A 170 2.66 0.60 18.55
N ILE A 171 2.06 0.03 17.52
CA ILE A 171 0.60 -0.22 17.47
C ILE A 171 0.22 -1.25 18.52
N TYR A 172 0.97 -2.35 18.61
CA TYR A 172 0.71 -3.41 19.58
C TYR A 172 1.09 -3.00 20.99
N GLY A 173 2.18 -2.27 21.19
CA GLY A 173 2.53 -1.68 22.49
C GLY A 173 1.36 -0.87 23.05
N GLN A 174 0.75 -0.01 22.22
CA GLN A 174 -0.44 0.75 22.61
C GLN A 174 -1.64 -0.13 22.97
N TRP A 175 -1.83 -1.27 22.29
CA TRP A 175 -2.92 -2.20 22.60
C TRP A 175 -2.75 -2.84 23.97
N PHE A 176 -1.52 -3.16 24.37
CA PHE A 176 -1.23 -3.70 25.70
C PHE A 176 -1.40 -2.66 26.82
N THR A 177 -1.02 -1.39 26.59
CA THR A 177 -1.03 -0.37 27.67
C THR A 177 -2.36 0.37 27.83
N LYS A 178 -3.20 0.47 26.78
CA LYS A 178 -4.40 1.34 26.79
C LYS A 178 -5.75 0.63 27.05
N GLY A 179 -5.73 -0.69 27.33
CA GLY A 179 -6.89 -1.46 27.85
C GLY A 179 -7.93 -1.93 26.81
N LYS A 180 -8.85 -2.82 27.25
CA LYS A 180 -9.81 -3.55 26.38
C LYS A 180 -10.75 -2.69 25.54
N ARG A 181 -11.21 -1.54 26.05
CA ARG A 181 -12.10 -0.63 25.29
C ARG A 181 -11.40 0.01 24.10
N PHE A 182 -10.09 0.28 24.20
CA PHE A 182 -9.31 0.88 23.11
C PHE A 182 -9.22 -0.06 21.90
N LEU A 183 -8.92 -1.34 22.12
CA LEU A 183 -8.79 -2.32 21.02
C LEU A 183 -10.10 -2.48 20.23
N SER A 184 -11.23 -2.57 20.93
CA SER A 184 -12.56 -2.69 20.28
C SER A 184 -12.93 -1.44 19.46
N THR A 185 -12.51 -0.25 19.91
CA THR A 185 -12.75 1.01 19.19
C THR A 185 -11.81 1.18 17.98
N VAL A 186 -10.54 0.82 18.14
CA VAL A 186 -9.45 1.11 17.20
C VAL A 186 -9.29 0.03 16.13
N ALA A 187 -9.52 -1.25 16.46
CA ALA A 187 -9.38 -2.35 15.52
C ALA A 187 -10.36 -2.21 14.35
N ASN A 188 -9.82 -2.16 13.14
CA ASN A 188 -10.59 -2.03 11.92
C ASN A 188 -9.98 -2.93 10.83
N PRO A 189 -10.67 -3.20 9.70
CA PRO A 189 -10.16 -4.11 8.68
C PRO A 189 -8.79 -3.75 8.12
N THR A 190 -8.37 -2.48 8.18
CA THR A 190 -7.06 -2.03 7.70
C THR A 190 -5.91 -2.51 8.58
N SER A 191 -6.18 -2.83 9.86
CA SER A 191 -5.19 -3.40 10.78
C SER A 191 -4.66 -4.77 10.31
N GLN A 192 -5.35 -5.45 9.39
CA GLN A 192 -4.85 -6.65 8.72
C GLN A 192 -3.57 -6.37 7.89
N LEU A 193 -3.27 -5.12 7.54
CA LEU A 193 -2.02 -4.77 6.84
C LEU A 193 -0.78 -5.08 7.68
N SER A 194 -0.82 -4.89 9.00
CA SER A 194 0.28 -5.28 9.88
C SER A 194 0.50 -6.81 9.87
N VAL A 195 -0.59 -7.58 9.94
CA VAL A 195 -0.54 -9.05 9.81
C VAL A 195 0.10 -9.44 8.48
N ILE A 196 -0.37 -8.87 7.38
CA ILE A 196 0.16 -9.12 6.05
C ILE A 196 1.64 -8.75 5.96
N GLY A 197 2.07 -7.63 6.55
CA GLY A 197 3.47 -7.22 6.54
C GLY A 197 4.39 -8.20 7.25
N ASN A 198 3.96 -8.72 8.40
CA ASN A 198 4.68 -9.78 9.10
C ASN A 198 4.79 -11.05 8.26
N LEU A 199 3.68 -11.49 7.65
CA LEU A 199 3.66 -12.72 6.84
C LEU A 199 4.47 -12.59 5.55
N VAL A 200 4.42 -11.43 4.89
CA VAL A 200 5.25 -11.13 3.72
C VAL A 200 6.73 -11.09 4.12
N GLY A 201 7.08 -10.42 5.23
CA GLY A 201 8.45 -10.42 5.73
C GLY A 201 8.96 -11.81 6.11
N ALA A 202 8.09 -12.64 6.69
CA ALA A 202 8.38 -14.05 7.02
C ALA A 202 8.68 -14.88 5.78
N ARG A 203 7.86 -14.75 4.72
CA ARG A 203 8.08 -15.42 3.45
C ARG A 203 9.45 -15.07 2.87
N VAL A 204 9.77 -13.78 2.78
CA VAL A 204 11.07 -13.32 2.25
C VAL A 204 12.24 -13.81 3.10
N ALA A 205 12.09 -13.81 4.43
CA ALA A 205 13.10 -14.36 5.33
C ALA A 205 13.35 -15.86 5.08
N ALA A 206 12.29 -16.63 4.86
CA ALA A 206 12.38 -18.05 4.57
C ALA A 206 13.07 -18.32 3.22
N GLU A 207 12.75 -17.55 2.17
CA GLU A 207 13.39 -17.64 0.85
C GLU A 207 14.90 -17.35 0.90
N MET A 208 15.36 -16.50 1.82
CA MET A 208 16.79 -16.25 2.08
C MET A 208 17.47 -17.34 2.93
N GLY A 209 16.72 -18.31 3.47
CA GLY A 209 17.21 -19.34 4.38
C GLY A 209 17.25 -18.94 5.86
N TRP A 210 16.72 -17.77 6.23
CA TRP A 210 16.68 -17.26 7.60
C TRP A 210 15.45 -17.78 8.36
N LYS A 211 15.48 -19.07 8.70
CA LYS A 211 14.34 -19.78 9.29
C LYS A 211 13.86 -19.19 10.62
N GLU A 212 14.76 -18.82 11.52
CA GLU A 212 14.39 -18.25 12.84
C GLU A 212 13.65 -16.92 12.71
N SER A 213 14.14 -16.02 11.86
CA SER A 213 13.47 -14.75 11.58
C SER A 213 12.12 -14.95 10.89
N ALA A 214 12.04 -15.92 9.97
CA ALA A 214 10.79 -16.28 9.31
C ALA A 214 9.76 -16.79 10.31
N ILE A 215 10.13 -17.72 11.20
CA ILE A 215 9.25 -18.26 12.25
C ILE A 215 8.83 -17.16 13.24
N CYS A 216 9.76 -16.27 13.62
CA CYS A 216 9.46 -15.13 14.50
C CYS A 216 8.37 -14.22 13.90
N MET A 217 8.58 -13.75 12.66
CA MET A 217 7.62 -12.87 11.98
C MET A 217 6.29 -13.59 11.69
N PHE A 218 6.34 -14.86 11.29
CA PHE A 218 5.14 -15.68 11.08
C PHE A 218 4.31 -15.80 12.36
N SER A 219 4.96 -16.06 13.49
CA SER A 219 4.30 -16.18 14.80
C SER A 219 3.60 -14.88 15.21
N LEU A 220 4.29 -13.74 15.05
CA LEU A 220 3.72 -12.41 15.31
C LEU A 220 2.50 -12.15 14.41
N GLY A 221 2.63 -12.41 13.11
CA GLY A 221 1.54 -12.26 12.15
C GLY A 221 0.31 -13.11 12.50
N MET A 222 0.52 -14.39 12.82
CA MET A 222 -0.58 -15.33 13.10
C MET A 222 -1.30 -15.07 14.42
N VAL A 223 -0.57 -14.71 15.48
CA VAL A 223 -1.18 -14.32 16.76
C VAL A 223 -2.03 -13.06 16.56
N HIS A 224 -1.50 -12.07 15.84
CA HIS A 224 -2.24 -10.85 15.54
C HIS A 224 -3.43 -11.07 14.62
N TYR A 225 -3.31 -11.96 13.63
CA TYR A 225 -4.41 -12.38 12.80
C TYR A 225 -5.57 -12.92 13.65
N LEU A 226 -5.29 -13.84 14.58
CA LEU A 226 -6.31 -14.44 15.44
C LEU A 226 -7.02 -13.39 16.30
N VAL A 227 -6.26 -12.49 16.94
CA VAL A 227 -6.82 -11.40 17.76
C VAL A 227 -7.70 -10.48 16.92
N LEU A 228 -7.23 -10.04 15.75
CA LEU A 228 -8.00 -9.18 14.85
C LEU A 228 -9.23 -9.88 14.27
N PHE A 229 -9.08 -11.15 13.89
CA PHE A 229 -10.15 -11.96 13.35
C PHE A 229 -11.30 -12.04 14.35
N VAL A 230 -11.04 -12.46 15.59
CA VAL A 230 -12.05 -12.56 16.64
C VAL A 230 -12.66 -11.18 16.96
N THR A 231 -11.82 -10.15 17.15
CA THR A 231 -12.26 -8.80 17.52
C THR A 231 -13.18 -8.19 16.46
N LEU A 232 -12.79 -8.28 15.18
CA LEU A 232 -13.58 -7.71 14.11
C LEU A 232 -14.85 -8.51 13.83
N TYR A 233 -14.80 -9.84 13.95
CA TYR A 233 -15.99 -10.68 13.79
C TYR A 233 -17.06 -10.36 14.84
N GLN A 234 -16.64 -10.17 16.09
CA GLN A 234 -17.54 -9.74 17.18
C GLN A 234 -18.08 -8.32 16.95
N ARG A 235 -17.26 -7.40 16.42
CA ARG A 235 -17.67 -6.02 16.14
C ARG A 235 -18.70 -5.93 15.01
N LEU A 236 -18.63 -6.81 14.00
CA LEU A 236 -19.57 -6.83 12.88
C LEU A 236 -21.00 -7.24 13.27
N SER A 237 -21.14 -8.00 14.37
CA SER A 237 -22.45 -8.34 14.93
C SER A 237 -23.08 -7.22 15.78
N GLY A 238 -22.31 -6.19 16.17
CA GLY A 238 -22.80 -5.03 16.93
C GLY A 238 -23.27 -3.88 16.03
N ARG A 239 -24.31 -3.14 16.44
CA ARG A 239 -25.04 -2.05 15.74
C ARG A 239 -24.21 -0.93 15.05
N ASN A 240 -22.89 -0.92 15.14
CA ASN A 240 -22.01 0.10 14.53
C ASN A 240 -21.43 -0.40 13.20
N CYS A 241 -22.26 -0.38 12.15
CA CYS A 241 -21.86 -0.76 10.80
C CYS A 241 -20.70 0.14 10.33
N LEU A 242 -19.55 -0.45 10.04
CA LEU A 242 -18.35 0.26 9.56
C LEU A 242 -18.69 1.21 8.38
N PRO A 243 -18.04 2.39 8.29
CA PRO A 243 -18.27 3.34 7.21
C PRO A 243 -18.24 2.67 5.84
N ALA A 244 -19.14 3.08 4.94
CA ALA A 244 -19.26 2.47 3.61
C ALA A 244 -17.95 2.50 2.80
N MET A 245 -17.07 3.47 3.09
CA MET A 245 -15.74 3.64 2.49
C MET A 245 -14.73 2.53 2.87
N LEU A 246 -14.92 1.83 4.00
CA LEU A 246 -14.03 0.76 4.46
C LEU A 246 -14.47 -0.63 3.98
N ARG A 247 -15.59 -0.73 3.27
CA ARG A 247 -16.12 -2.01 2.79
C ARG A 247 -15.13 -2.76 1.86
N PRO A 248 -14.42 -2.12 0.91
CA PRO A 248 -13.42 -2.82 0.10
C PRO A 248 -12.32 -3.51 0.92
N VAL A 249 -11.99 -2.95 2.08
CA VAL A 249 -10.89 -3.42 2.95
C VAL A 249 -11.23 -4.75 3.63
N PHE A 250 -12.50 -5.16 3.66
CA PHE A 250 -12.87 -6.49 4.15
C PHE A 250 -12.23 -7.63 3.35
N PHE A 251 -11.77 -7.37 2.13
CA PHE A 251 -11.04 -8.37 1.37
C PHE A 251 -9.70 -8.72 2.02
N LEU A 252 -9.14 -7.86 2.88
CA LEU A 252 -7.94 -8.19 3.65
C LEU A 252 -8.13 -9.37 4.62
N PHE A 253 -9.37 -9.73 5.00
CA PHE A 253 -9.63 -10.88 5.88
C PHE A 253 -9.19 -12.21 5.29
N PHE A 254 -9.32 -12.39 3.97
CA PHE A 254 -8.84 -13.59 3.29
C PHE A 254 -7.42 -13.42 2.74
N ALA A 255 -6.95 -12.18 2.54
CA ALA A 255 -5.55 -11.93 2.18
C ALA A 255 -4.57 -12.45 3.24
N ALA A 256 -4.84 -12.21 4.52
CA ALA A 256 -3.99 -12.66 5.63
C ALA A 256 -3.77 -14.19 5.66
N PRO A 257 -4.80 -15.06 5.69
CA PRO A 257 -4.59 -16.51 5.66
C PRO A 257 -3.99 -17.00 4.34
N SER A 258 -4.25 -16.33 3.20
CA SER A 258 -3.56 -16.65 1.93
C SER A 258 -2.06 -16.37 2.02
N MET A 259 -1.67 -15.20 2.54
CA MET A 259 -0.26 -14.86 2.75
C MET A 259 0.40 -15.80 3.77
N ALA A 260 -0.33 -16.21 4.80
CA ALA A 260 0.17 -17.15 5.81
C ALA A 260 0.43 -18.52 5.19
N SER A 261 -0.45 -19.01 4.31
CA SER A 261 -0.24 -20.24 3.54
C SER A 261 1.07 -20.18 2.73
N LEU A 262 1.29 -19.08 2.00
CA LEU A 262 2.51 -18.87 1.22
C LEU A 262 3.77 -18.74 2.09
N ALA A 263 3.67 -18.04 3.23
CA ALA A 263 4.78 -17.88 4.15
C ALA A 263 5.15 -19.21 4.81
N TRP A 264 4.16 -20.02 5.21
CA TRP A 264 4.40 -21.33 5.80
C TRP A 264 5.03 -22.28 4.78
N ASP A 265 4.52 -22.31 3.55
CA ASP A 265 5.11 -23.08 2.45
C ASP A 265 6.61 -22.76 2.25
N SER A 266 6.97 -21.48 2.30
CA SER A 266 8.39 -21.08 2.22
C SER A 266 9.21 -21.50 3.47
N ILE A 267 8.60 -21.54 4.66
CA ILE A 267 9.26 -21.94 5.91
C ILE A 267 9.48 -23.46 5.97
N SER A 268 8.45 -24.24 5.65
CA SER A 268 8.47 -25.70 5.63
C SER A 268 9.25 -26.24 4.43
N GLY A 269 9.28 -25.50 3.33
CA GLY A 269 9.85 -25.89 2.04
C GLY A 269 8.93 -26.76 1.19
N THR A 270 7.69 -26.99 1.64
CA THR A 270 6.67 -27.81 0.94
C THR A 270 5.26 -27.34 1.30
N PHE A 271 4.32 -27.45 0.36
CA PHE A 271 2.93 -27.02 0.58
C PHE A 271 2.12 -28.06 1.38
N ASP A 272 2.49 -28.21 2.65
CA ASP A 272 2.01 -29.22 3.57
C ASP A 272 0.60 -28.93 4.16
N ASN A 273 0.19 -29.71 5.17
CA ASN A 273 -1.15 -29.61 5.75
C ASN A 273 -1.46 -28.22 6.36
N PRO A 274 -0.57 -27.59 7.16
CA PRO A 274 -0.77 -26.21 7.60
C PRO A 274 -0.98 -25.21 6.45
N SER A 275 -0.17 -25.27 5.39
CA SER A 275 -0.37 -24.43 4.20
C SER A 275 -1.73 -24.65 3.56
N LYS A 276 -2.15 -25.92 3.41
CA LYS A 276 -3.48 -26.30 2.88
C LYS A 276 -4.62 -25.79 3.77
N MET A 277 -4.51 -25.93 5.09
CA MET A 277 -5.52 -25.45 6.05
C MET A 277 -5.72 -23.94 5.95
N LEU A 278 -4.63 -23.17 5.88
CA LEU A 278 -4.67 -21.71 5.72
C LEU A 278 -5.23 -21.29 4.35
N PHE A 279 -4.87 -22.00 3.29
CA PHE A 279 -5.42 -21.79 1.95
C PHE A 279 -6.93 -22.03 1.90
N PHE A 280 -7.42 -23.15 2.45
CA PHE A 280 -8.85 -23.44 2.47
C PHE A 280 -9.64 -22.48 3.36
N LEU A 281 -9.08 -22.04 4.49
CA LEU A 281 -9.66 -20.98 5.32
C LEU A 281 -9.83 -19.69 4.50
N SER A 282 -8.81 -19.31 3.75
CA SER A 282 -8.88 -18.15 2.87
C SER A 282 -9.97 -18.30 1.79
N LEU A 283 -10.01 -19.44 1.11
CA LEU A 283 -10.99 -19.73 0.06
C LEU A 283 -12.42 -19.65 0.61
N PHE A 284 -12.65 -20.19 1.81
CA PHE A 284 -13.93 -20.09 2.50
C PHE A 284 -14.33 -18.64 2.80
N LEU A 285 -13.41 -17.83 3.32
CA LEU A 285 -13.67 -16.42 3.62
C LEU A 285 -13.93 -15.62 2.34
N PHE A 286 -13.19 -15.90 1.26
CA PHE A 286 -13.41 -15.31 -0.06
C PHE A 286 -14.81 -15.62 -0.58
N LEU A 287 -15.21 -16.90 -0.61
CA LEU A 287 -16.54 -17.32 -1.02
C LEU A 287 -17.63 -16.66 -0.17
N SER A 288 -17.45 -16.62 1.15
CA SER A 288 -18.39 -15.97 2.08
C SER A 288 -18.60 -14.49 1.78
N LEU A 289 -17.54 -13.76 1.42
CA LEU A 289 -17.60 -12.34 1.06
C LEU A 289 -18.24 -12.12 -0.31
N VAL A 290 -17.86 -12.91 -1.32
CA VAL A 290 -18.38 -12.79 -2.69
C VAL A 290 -19.88 -13.13 -2.76
N SER A 291 -20.35 -14.08 -1.94
CA SER A 291 -21.78 -14.40 -1.83
C SER A 291 -22.63 -13.28 -1.21
N ARG A 292 -22.03 -12.17 -0.73
CA ARG A 292 -22.74 -11.03 -0.12
C ARG A 292 -22.52 -9.71 -0.88
N PRO A 293 -22.89 -9.64 -2.18
CA PRO A 293 -22.61 -8.47 -3.02
C PRO A 293 -23.32 -7.18 -2.54
N ALA A 294 -24.44 -7.32 -1.81
CA ALA A 294 -25.18 -6.20 -1.25
C ALA A 294 -24.33 -5.34 -0.29
N LEU A 295 -23.33 -5.92 0.37
CA LEU A 295 -22.40 -5.18 1.22
C LEU A 295 -21.60 -4.15 0.40
N PHE A 296 -21.17 -4.51 -0.81
CA PHE A 296 -20.27 -3.67 -1.62
C PHE A 296 -21.03 -2.69 -2.54
N LYS A 297 -22.32 -2.93 -2.80
CA LYS A 297 -23.16 -2.12 -3.70
C LYS A 297 -23.06 -0.61 -3.47
N LYS A 298 -23.02 -0.13 -2.21
CA LYS A 298 -22.91 1.30 -1.90
C LYS A 298 -21.50 1.85 -2.18
N SER A 299 -20.45 1.06 -1.95
CA SER A 299 -19.06 1.45 -2.18
C SER A 299 -18.69 1.44 -3.67
N MET A 300 -19.41 0.67 -4.49
CA MET A 300 -19.17 0.55 -5.94
C MET A 300 -19.87 1.63 -6.78
N LYS A 301 -20.60 2.59 -6.17
CA LYS A 301 -21.34 3.62 -6.92
C LYS A 301 -20.46 4.74 -7.48
N LYS A 302 -19.36 5.06 -6.82
CA LYS A 302 -18.42 6.09 -7.25
C LYS A 302 -17.02 5.49 -7.19
N PHE A 303 -16.28 5.60 -8.29
CA PHE A 303 -14.90 5.19 -8.33
C PHE A 303 -14.09 6.02 -7.33
N THR A 304 -13.28 5.33 -6.53
CA THR A 304 -12.35 5.95 -5.57
C THR A 304 -11.10 5.09 -5.52
N VAL A 305 -9.97 5.68 -5.12
CA VAL A 305 -8.70 4.95 -4.92
C VAL A 305 -8.87 3.76 -3.96
N ALA A 306 -9.89 3.79 -3.10
CA ALA A 306 -10.19 2.70 -2.19
C ALA A 306 -10.49 1.36 -2.87
N TRP A 307 -10.92 1.35 -4.14
CA TRP A 307 -11.20 0.12 -4.90
C TRP A 307 -9.95 -0.73 -5.13
N TRP A 308 -8.75 -0.15 -5.08
CA TRP A 308 -7.50 -0.91 -5.15
C TRP A 308 -7.33 -1.92 -4.01
N ALA A 309 -8.10 -1.81 -2.91
CA ALA A 309 -8.11 -2.82 -1.85
C ALA A 309 -8.72 -4.17 -2.25
N TYR A 310 -9.47 -4.26 -3.35
CA TYR A 310 -9.99 -5.55 -3.84
C TYR A 310 -8.90 -6.40 -4.51
N SER A 311 -7.95 -5.73 -5.14
CA SER A 311 -7.02 -6.36 -6.09
C SER A 311 -5.92 -7.17 -5.40
N PHE A 312 -5.24 -6.55 -4.42
CA PHE A 312 -4.18 -7.24 -3.67
C PHE A 312 -4.65 -8.56 -3.03
N PRO A 313 -5.75 -8.61 -2.26
CA PRO A 313 -6.26 -9.87 -1.69
C PRO A 313 -6.54 -10.97 -2.70
N LEU A 314 -7.17 -10.63 -3.82
CA LEU A 314 -7.45 -11.58 -4.91
C LEU A 314 -6.16 -12.15 -5.49
N THR A 315 -5.14 -11.31 -5.63
CA THR A 315 -3.83 -11.70 -6.17
C THR A 315 -3.10 -12.66 -5.25
N VAL A 316 -3.13 -12.40 -3.94
CA VAL A 316 -2.53 -13.33 -2.97
C VAL A 316 -3.29 -14.66 -2.92
N LEU A 317 -4.62 -14.63 -2.98
CA LEU A 317 -5.41 -15.87 -3.05
C LEU A 317 -5.05 -16.67 -4.31
N ALA A 318 -4.90 -16.01 -5.46
CA ALA A 318 -4.45 -16.65 -6.70
C ALA A 318 -3.03 -17.23 -6.58
N LEU A 319 -2.10 -16.52 -5.94
CA LEU A 319 -0.75 -17.02 -5.64
C LEU A 319 -0.81 -18.31 -4.80
N SER A 320 -1.58 -18.32 -3.70
CA SER A 320 -1.72 -19.52 -2.87
C SER A 320 -2.40 -20.68 -3.60
N ALA A 321 -3.33 -20.40 -4.52
CA ALA A 321 -3.94 -21.40 -5.37
C ALA A 321 -2.95 -21.96 -6.41
N ALA A 322 -1.98 -21.17 -6.87
CA ALA A 322 -0.93 -21.63 -7.76
C ALA A 322 -0.01 -22.64 -7.05
N GLU A 323 0.42 -22.36 -5.82
CA GLU A 323 1.23 -23.32 -5.04
C GLU A 323 0.44 -24.59 -4.70
N TYR A 324 -0.82 -24.44 -4.28
CA TYR A 324 -1.69 -25.60 -4.03
C TYR A 324 -1.86 -26.50 -5.27
N ALA A 325 -2.00 -25.90 -6.46
CA ALA A 325 -2.16 -26.65 -7.70
C ALA A 325 -0.87 -27.39 -8.10
N GLN A 326 0.31 -26.83 -7.80
CA GLN A 326 1.60 -27.50 -8.01
C GLN A 326 1.77 -28.72 -7.09
N GLU A 327 1.35 -28.60 -5.84
CA GLU A 327 1.48 -29.66 -4.86
C GLU A 327 0.54 -30.84 -5.12
N VAL A 328 -0.74 -30.57 -5.40
CA VAL A 328 -1.76 -31.62 -5.55
C VAL A 328 -1.79 -32.23 -6.96
N ASN A 329 -1.32 -31.49 -7.97
CA ASN A 329 -1.31 -31.88 -9.39
C ASN A 329 -2.65 -32.42 -9.92
N GLY A 330 -3.77 -32.01 -9.30
CA GLY A 330 -5.11 -32.43 -9.70
C GLY A 330 -5.77 -31.44 -10.66
N SER A 331 -6.54 -31.94 -11.63
CA SER A 331 -7.28 -31.10 -12.60
C SER A 331 -8.14 -30.01 -11.94
N ILE A 332 -8.85 -30.35 -10.85
CA ILE A 332 -9.70 -29.38 -10.12
C ILE A 332 -8.86 -28.25 -9.52
N ALA A 333 -7.68 -28.56 -8.98
CA ALA A 333 -6.78 -27.56 -8.40
C ALA A 333 -6.26 -26.59 -9.47
N HIS A 334 -5.88 -27.09 -10.65
CA HIS A 334 -5.46 -26.24 -11.76
C HIS A 334 -6.60 -25.38 -12.33
N VAL A 335 -7.83 -25.90 -12.40
CA VAL A 335 -9.00 -25.11 -12.80
C VAL A 335 -9.27 -23.99 -11.81
N LEU A 336 -9.19 -24.28 -10.51
CA LEU A 336 -9.34 -23.28 -9.44
C LEU A 336 -8.25 -22.20 -9.52
N MET A 337 -6.99 -22.60 -9.67
CA MET A 337 -5.86 -21.69 -9.88
C MET A 337 -6.10 -20.77 -11.08
N LEU A 338 -6.50 -21.33 -12.23
CA LEU A 338 -6.74 -20.58 -13.46
C LEU A 338 -7.88 -19.58 -13.29
N PHE A 339 -8.98 -20.00 -12.67
CA PHE A 339 -10.12 -19.13 -12.37
C PHE A 339 -9.72 -17.96 -11.48
N LEU A 340 -9.02 -18.21 -10.37
CA LEU A 340 -8.60 -17.17 -9.42
C LEU A 340 -7.56 -16.22 -10.04
N SER A 341 -6.62 -16.75 -10.82
CA SER A 341 -5.61 -15.95 -11.53
C SER A 341 -6.25 -15.05 -12.59
N ALA A 342 -7.17 -15.59 -13.40
CA ALA A 342 -7.90 -14.82 -14.41
C ALA A 342 -8.75 -13.72 -13.76
N LEU A 343 -9.46 -14.04 -12.68
CA LEU A 343 -10.24 -13.06 -11.91
C LEU A 343 -9.36 -11.94 -11.35
N SER A 344 -8.20 -12.30 -10.79
CA SER A 344 -7.24 -11.36 -10.23
C SER A 344 -6.66 -10.40 -11.28
N VAL A 345 -6.26 -10.92 -12.45
CA VAL A 345 -5.77 -10.11 -13.57
C VAL A 345 -6.87 -9.20 -14.12
N LEU A 346 -8.09 -9.72 -14.30
CA LEU A 346 -9.23 -8.94 -14.81
C LEU A 346 -9.56 -7.76 -13.88
N VAL A 347 -9.60 -7.99 -12.57
CA VAL A 347 -9.87 -6.94 -11.58
C VAL A 347 -8.75 -5.89 -11.59
N SER A 348 -7.48 -6.31 -11.62
CA SER A 348 -6.33 -5.39 -11.70
C SER A 348 -6.38 -4.53 -12.95
N LEU A 349 -6.64 -5.14 -14.12
CA LEU A 349 -6.72 -4.45 -15.39
C LEU A 349 -7.88 -3.45 -15.41
N ALA A 350 -9.05 -3.85 -14.94
CA ALA A 350 -10.20 -2.96 -14.83
C ALA A 350 -9.86 -1.74 -13.96
N LEU A 351 -9.22 -1.95 -12.80
CA LEU A 351 -8.80 -0.86 -11.92
C LEU A 351 -7.75 0.05 -12.54
N MET A 352 -6.79 -0.50 -13.29
CA MET A 352 -5.82 0.30 -14.05
C MET A 352 -6.53 1.20 -15.07
N VAL A 353 -7.45 0.63 -15.86
CA VAL A 353 -8.24 1.38 -16.86
C VAL A 353 -9.07 2.46 -16.18
N PHE A 354 -9.82 2.13 -15.11
CA PHE A 354 -10.60 3.13 -14.38
C PHE A 354 -9.73 4.23 -13.77
N THR A 355 -8.56 3.89 -13.24
CA THR A 355 -7.61 4.87 -12.68
C THR A 355 -7.08 5.80 -13.78
N ALA A 356 -6.72 5.26 -14.95
CA ALA A 356 -6.24 6.03 -16.10
C ALA A 356 -7.32 6.94 -16.70
N LEU A 357 -8.58 6.50 -16.75
CA LEU A 357 -9.70 7.29 -17.24
C LEU A 357 -10.15 8.40 -16.27
N ASN A 358 -9.81 8.28 -14.98
CA ASN A 358 -10.21 9.22 -13.94
C ASN A 358 -9.02 9.98 -13.34
N THR A 359 -7.99 10.29 -14.13
CA THR A 359 -6.81 11.05 -13.71
C THR A 359 -7.14 12.44 -13.16
N ASN A 360 -8.23 13.07 -13.64
CA ASN A 360 -8.75 14.34 -13.11
C ASN A 360 -9.22 14.24 -11.63
N LEU A 361 -9.43 13.03 -11.11
CA LEU A 361 -9.73 12.80 -9.69
C LEU A 361 -8.45 12.69 -8.84
N LEU A 362 -7.29 12.56 -9.48
CA LEU A 362 -5.97 12.35 -8.88
C LEU A 362 -5.05 13.59 -9.01
N LEU A 363 -5.28 14.43 -10.01
CA LEU A 363 -4.51 15.65 -10.29
C LEU A 363 -5.40 16.91 -10.16
N PRO A 364 -4.86 18.08 -9.81
CA PRO A 364 -5.63 19.33 -9.76
C PRO A 364 -6.15 19.70 -11.16
N THR A 365 -7.39 20.19 -11.24
CA THR A 365 -7.89 20.87 -12.43
C THR A 365 -7.29 22.28 -12.48
N GLU A 366 -6.82 22.74 -13.65
CA GLU A 366 -6.25 24.08 -13.85
C GLU A 366 -7.18 25.21 -13.37
N ASP A 367 -8.50 24.99 -13.38
CA ASP A 367 -9.52 25.95 -12.90
C ASP A 367 -9.45 26.23 -11.37
N GLU A 368 -8.93 25.29 -10.58
CA GLU A 368 -8.77 25.43 -9.12
C GLU A 368 -7.48 26.19 -8.76
N ILE A 369 -6.49 26.23 -9.67
CA ILE A 369 -5.18 26.89 -9.48
C ILE A 369 -5.26 28.38 -9.84
N LEU A 370 -6.11 28.74 -10.80
CA LEU A 370 -6.26 30.12 -11.29
C LEU A 370 -7.30 30.97 -10.52
N SER A 371 -8.01 30.38 -9.56
CA SER A 371 -8.99 31.08 -8.74
C SER A 371 -8.61 31.05 -7.24
N PRO A 372 -7.79 32.00 -6.75
CA PRO A 372 -7.62 32.15 -5.31
C PRO A 372 -8.98 32.54 -4.74
N ASN A 373 -9.49 31.67 -3.88
CA ASN A 373 -10.81 31.73 -3.27
C ASN A 373 -11.03 33.06 -2.50
N ILE A 374 -11.62 34.06 -3.15
CA ILE A 374 -12.34 35.14 -2.46
C ILE A 374 -13.74 34.58 -2.19
N GLY A 375 -13.98 34.10 -0.97
CA GLY A 375 -15.34 33.82 -0.52
C GLY A 375 -15.51 32.58 0.36
N SER A 376 -14.97 32.60 1.57
CA SER A 376 -15.48 31.75 2.67
C SER A 376 -14.97 32.27 4.03
N SER A 377 -15.23 33.54 4.32
CA SER A 377 -15.12 34.08 5.68
C SER A 377 -16.12 35.22 5.86
N ALA A 378 -17.41 34.89 5.81
CA ALA A 378 -18.51 35.79 6.18
C ALA A 378 -19.84 35.03 6.24
N ALA A 379 -19.95 33.96 7.04
CA ALA A 379 -21.25 33.33 7.31
C ALA A 379 -21.21 32.42 8.56
N ILE A 380 -20.67 32.89 9.68
CA ILE A 380 -20.89 32.19 10.98
C ILE A 380 -21.37 33.15 12.10
N ASP A 381 -21.22 34.47 11.98
CA ASP A 381 -21.70 35.40 13.00
C ASP A 381 -23.06 36.03 12.66
N ALA A 382 -24.15 35.25 12.75
CA ALA A 382 -25.51 35.82 12.77
C ALA A 382 -26.59 34.85 13.28
N ILE A 383 -26.37 34.08 14.35
CA ILE A 383 -27.48 33.45 15.10
C ILE A 383 -27.22 33.57 16.60
N ALA A 384 -27.35 34.80 17.11
CA ALA A 384 -27.68 35.05 18.50
C ALA A 384 -28.41 36.40 18.59
N LEU A 385 -29.48 36.43 19.39
CA LEU A 385 -30.29 37.56 19.85
C LEU A 385 -31.48 37.97 18.97
N THR A 386 -32.66 37.48 19.34
CA THR A 386 -33.73 38.35 19.90
C THR A 386 -34.71 37.56 20.79
N PRO A 387 -35.21 38.17 21.89
CA PRO A 387 -36.16 37.57 22.82
C PRO A 387 -37.64 37.90 22.49
N THR A 388 -38.54 37.06 23.01
CA THR A 388 -39.95 37.31 23.41
C THR A 388 -40.90 38.06 22.45
N VAL A 389 -42.02 37.43 22.08
CA VAL A 389 -43.36 37.63 22.69
C VAL A 389 -44.13 36.31 22.63
#